data_AF-A0A965YLF0-F1
#
_entry.id   AF-A0A965YLF0-F1
#
_cell.length_a   1.000
_cell.length_b   1.000
_cell.length_c   1.000
_cell.angle_alpha   90.00
_cell.angle_beta   90.00
_cell.angle_gamma   90.00
#
_symmetry.space_group_name_H-M   'P 1'
#
loop_
_entity.id
_entity.type
_entity.pdbx_description
1 polymer ?
#
loop_
_entity_poly.entity_id
_entity_poly.type
_entity_poly.pdbx_seq_one_letter_code
_entity_poly.pdbx_strand_id
1 'polypeptide(L)'
;MIFNFDYDTIHEYTTESLLGEFLSNLLPNSEIIHDKKVPDSNIGNRPDYRIEDLKLIIEFNGKFHYTNPKTILADKKKKYVYESMGYQVFELPYWIQLRAEVIYTMFEHYKEFKTNFKFKDFTTFPHGFQSKDCPLPCDFCELGINRFIVERKFWDTKIDKLYKYVDYSLLDRIFDIDSFFSVANMSILPYFKNMFENNGVGYGYSFDNKYFPQIKWELENMW
;
A
#
# COMPACT_ATOMS: atom_id res chain seq x y z
N MET A 1 5.69 -21.04 17.41
CA MET A 1 4.36 -21.21 16.80
C MET A 1 4.56 -21.57 15.34
N ILE A 2 4.00 -22.68 14.86
CA ILE A 2 4.04 -23.06 13.43
C ILE A 2 2.75 -22.52 12.82
N PHE A 3 2.87 -21.56 11.91
CA PHE A 3 1.72 -20.98 11.24
C PHE A 3 1.55 -21.75 9.92
N ASN A 4 0.61 -22.68 9.89
CA ASN A 4 0.23 -23.35 8.66
C ASN A 4 -0.68 -22.39 7.87
N PHE A 5 -0.09 -21.67 6.93
CA PHE A 5 -0.82 -20.85 5.97
C PHE A 5 -1.15 -21.69 4.72
N ASP A 6 -2.32 -22.31 4.71
CA ASP A 6 -2.98 -22.71 3.46
C ASP A 6 -4.14 -21.75 3.21
N TYR A 7 -3.82 -20.65 2.53
CA TYR A 7 -4.83 -19.76 1.97
C TYR A 7 -4.94 -20.11 0.48
N ASP A 8 -6.04 -20.77 0.10
CA ASP A 8 -6.28 -21.22 -1.27
C ASP A 8 -6.76 -20.08 -2.20
N THR A 9 -7.25 -18.98 -1.63
CA THR A 9 -7.81 -17.85 -2.37
C THR A 9 -6.80 -16.71 -2.48
N ILE A 10 -6.24 -16.50 -3.67
CA ILE A 10 -5.41 -15.33 -3.94
C ILE A 10 -6.33 -14.20 -4.42
N HIS A 11 -6.22 -13.02 -3.81
CA HIS A 11 -7.02 -11.84 -4.18
C HIS A 11 -6.31 -11.01 -5.26
N GLU A 12 -7.05 -10.16 -5.96
CA GLU A 12 -6.44 -9.26 -6.94
C GLU A 12 -5.56 -8.22 -6.23
N TYR A 13 -6.11 -7.52 -5.24
CA TYR A 13 -5.44 -6.49 -4.46
C TYR A 13 -5.97 -6.43 -3.01
N THR A 14 -5.30 -5.64 -2.20
CA THR A 14 -5.53 -5.48 -0.75
C THR A 14 -6.73 -4.60 -0.47
N THR A 15 -7.58 -5.07 0.44
CA THR A 15 -8.66 -4.31 1.05
C THR A 15 -8.57 -4.44 2.57
N GLU A 16 -9.28 -3.58 3.29
CA GLU A 16 -9.41 -3.68 4.75
C GLU A 16 -9.97 -5.05 5.16
N SER A 17 -11.02 -5.54 4.49
CA SER A 17 -11.59 -6.87 4.77
C SER A 17 -10.56 -7.99 4.59
N LEU A 18 -9.76 -7.95 3.51
CA LEU A 18 -8.69 -8.92 3.28
C LEU A 18 -7.63 -8.86 4.39
N LEU A 19 -7.29 -7.67 4.86
CA LEU A 19 -6.39 -7.50 6.00
C LEU A 19 -6.96 -8.17 7.26
N GLY A 20 -8.25 -8.02 7.55
CA GLY A 20 -8.90 -8.70 8.68
C GLY A 20 -8.88 -10.22 8.58
N GLU A 21 -9.18 -10.77 7.41
CA GLU A 21 -9.09 -12.21 7.11
C GLU A 21 -7.65 -12.71 7.30
N PHE A 22 -6.68 -11.98 6.74
CA PHE A 22 -5.27 -12.28 6.88
C PHE A 22 -4.82 -12.33 8.35
N LEU A 23 -5.16 -11.29 9.13
CA LEU A 23 -4.79 -11.21 10.54
C LEU A 23 -5.39 -12.36 11.34
N SER A 24 -6.64 -12.72 11.07
CA SER A 24 -7.35 -13.83 11.76
C SER A 24 -6.67 -15.17 11.53
N ASN A 25 -6.19 -15.40 10.31
CA ASN A 25 -5.43 -16.62 9.98
C ASN A 25 -3.99 -16.57 10.52
N LEU A 26 -3.37 -15.38 10.52
CA LEU A 26 -2.02 -15.20 11.03
C LEU A 26 -1.96 -15.35 12.55
N LEU A 27 -2.98 -14.92 13.28
CA LEU A 27 -2.97 -14.85 14.73
C LEU A 27 -4.16 -15.61 15.32
N PRO A 28 -4.30 -16.92 15.08
CA PRO A 28 -5.51 -17.67 15.44
C PRO A 28 -5.76 -17.77 16.95
N ASN A 29 -4.73 -17.49 17.76
CA ASN A 29 -4.81 -17.52 19.22
C ASN A 29 -4.86 -16.12 19.85
N SER A 30 -4.84 -15.05 19.06
CA SER A 30 -4.93 -13.68 19.57
C SER A 30 -6.31 -13.11 19.32
N GLU A 31 -6.79 -12.29 20.26
CA GLU A 31 -8.02 -11.54 20.05
C GLU A 31 -7.75 -10.37 19.08
N ILE A 32 -8.39 -10.42 17.90
CA ILE A 32 -8.34 -9.34 16.91
C ILE A 32 -9.60 -8.51 17.06
N ILE A 33 -9.42 -7.28 17.52
CA ILE A 33 -10.51 -6.36 17.81
C ILE A 33 -10.64 -5.40 16.63
N HIS A 34 -11.76 -5.49 15.92
CA HIS A 34 -12.06 -4.69 14.72
C HIS A 34 -13.10 -3.59 15.00
N ASP A 35 -12.87 -2.38 14.51
CA ASP A 35 -13.75 -1.19 14.64
C ASP A 35 -14.34 -0.98 16.05
N LYS A 36 -13.50 -1.06 17.08
CA LYS A 36 -13.90 -0.76 18.46
C LYS A 36 -12.97 0.25 19.10
N LYS A 37 -13.54 1.14 19.92
CA LYS A 37 -12.77 2.12 20.69
C LYS A 37 -11.74 1.42 21.58
N VAL A 38 -10.58 2.03 21.68
CA VAL A 38 -9.55 1.64 22.64
C VAL A 38 -9.99 2.12 24.04
N PRO A 39 -10.14 1.24 25.04
CA PRO A 39 -10.44 1.63 26.41
C PRO A 39 -9.45 2.68 26.91
N ASP A 40 -9.94 3.64 27.69
CA ASP A 40 -9.15 4.70 28.33
C ASP A 40 -8.38 5.65 27.37
N SER A 41 -8.60 5.55 26.06
CA SER A 41 -7.95 6.41 25.06
C SER A 41 -8.47 7.86 25.05
N ASN A 42 -9.59 8.13 25.71
CA ASN A 42 -10.26 9.44 25.75
C ASN A 42 -10.58 10.06 24.38
N ILE A 43 -10.54 9.27 23.30
CA ILE A 43 -10.91 9.69 21.95
C ILE A 43 -12.06 8.83 21.41
N GLY A 44 -12.84 9.40 20.50
CA GLY A 44 -13.97 8.72 19.86
C GLY A 44 -13.56 7.75 18.75
N ASN A 45 -12.31 7.83 18.29
CA ASN A 45 -11.78 7.09 17.17
C ASN A 45 -11.71 5.58 17.44
N ARG A 46 -11.87 4.81 16.37
CA ARG A 46 -11.79 3.36 16.35
C ARG A 46 -10.69 3.00 15.35
N PRO A 47 -9.67 2.21 15.74
CA PRO A 47 -8.73 1.65 14.80
C PRO A 47 -9.40 0.54 13.98
N ASP A 48 -8.89 0.30 12.78
CA ASP A 48 -9.40 -0.78 11.92
C ASP A 48 -9.14 -2.14 12.57
N TYR A 49 -7.91 -2.40 13.03
CA TYR A 49 -7.57 -3.63 13.75
C TYR A 49 -6.68 -3.35 14.96
N ARG A 50 -6.95 -4.06 16.06
CA ARG A 50 -6.16 -3.99 17.28
C ARG A 50 -5.94 -5.38 17.87
N ILE A 51 -4.69 -5.66 18.24
CA ILE A 51 -4.28 -6.92 18.88
C ILE A 51 -3.62 -6.56 20.22
N GLU A 52 -4.32 -6.87 21.32
CA GLU A 52 -3.91 -6.42 22.67
C GLU A 52 -2.61 -7.04 23.15
N ASP A 53 -2.46 -8.36 22.99
CA ASP A 53 -1.28 -9.10 23.47
C ASP A 53 0.02 -8.63 22.80
N LEU A 54 -0.08 -8.13 21.57
CA LEU A 54 1.04 -7.59 20.80
C LEU A 54 1.23 -6.08 21.00
N LYS A 55 0.30 -5.41 21.71
CA LYS A 55 0.15 -3.95 21.69
C LYS A 55 0.30 -3.38 20.29
N LEU A 56 -0.43 -3.96 19.34
CA LEU A 56 -0.38 -3.60 17.94
C LEU A 56 -1.73 -3.04 17.49
N ILE A 57 -1.69 -1.92 16.77
CA ILE A 57 -2.80 -1.38 16.00
C ILE A 57 -2.39 -1.36 14.54
N ILE A 58 -3.30 -1.79 13.65
CA ILE A 58 -3.11 -1.77 12.22
C ILE A 58 -4.24 -0.96 11.61
N GLU A 59 -3.87 0.02 10.79
CA GLU A 59 -4.77 0.97 10.12
C GLU A 59 -4.61 0.81 8.61
N PHE A 60 -5.71 0.60 7.88
CA PHE A 60 -5.75 0.56 6.43
C PHE A 60 -6.09 1.94 5.88
N ASN A 61 -5.10 2.62 5.32
CA ASN A 61 -5.25 3.98 4.82
C ASN A 61 -5.85 3.98 3.42
N GLY A 62 -7.18 4.01 3.34
CA GLY A 62 -7.94 4.18 2.11
C GLY A 62 -7.86 5.60 1.51
N LYS A 63 -8.69 5.84 0.48
CA LYS A 63 -8.68 7.09 -0.33
C LYS A 63 -8.71 8.40 0.47
N PHE A 64 -9.53 8.47 1.52
CA PHE A 64 -9.73 9.71 2.26
C PHE A 64 -8.53 10.13 3.11
N HIS A 65 -7.58 9.22 3.34
CA HIS A 65 -6.34 9.48 4.08
C HIS A 65 -5.31 10.27 3.26
N TYR A 66 -5.62 10.57 2.00
CA TYR A 66 -4.78 11.37 1.10
C TYR A 66 -5.52 12.59 0.51
N THR A 67 -6.84 12.48 0.35
CA THR A 67 -7.63 13.55 -0.29
C THR A 67 -8.26 14.54 0.70
N ASN A 68 -8.37 14.19 1.98
CA ASN A 68 -9.03 15.03 2.99
C ASN A 68 -8.08 15.49 4.11
N PRO A 69 -7.73 16.79 4.18
CA PRO A 69 -6.89 17.34 5.25
C PRO A 69 -7.40 17.06 6.67
N LYS A 70 -8.73 17.08 6.88
CA LYS A 70 -9.31 16.85 8.22
C LYS A 70 -9.08 15.42 8.69
N THR A 71 -9.19 14.45 7.79
CA THR A 71 -8.88 13.04 8.06
C THR A 71 -7.41 12.87 8.45
N ILE A 72 -6.50 13.44 7.65
CA ILE A 72 -5.04 13.35 7.89
C ILE A 72 -4.65 13.93 9.25
N LEU A 73 -5.22 15.09 9.62
CA LEU A 73 -4.94 15.71 10.92
C LEU A 73 -5.52 14.89 12.08
N ALA A 74 -6.71 14.30 11.90
CA ALA A 74 -7.30 13.42 12.90
C ALA A 74 -6.47 12.14 13.10
N ASP A 75 -5.94 11.54 12.02
CA ASP A 75 -5.06 10.37 12.09
C ASP A 75 -3.80 10.66 12.90
N LYS A 76 -3.14 11.80 12.67
CA LYS A 76 -1.94 12.19 13.44
C LYS A 76 -2.22 12.26 14.93
N LYS A 77 -3.37 12.85 15.32
CA LYS A 77 -3.78 12.91 16.73
C LYS A 77 -4.10 11.52 17.27
N LYS A 78 -4.83 10.71 16.50
CA LYS A 78 -5.19 9.32 16.84
C LYS A 78 -3.95 8.47 17.08
N LYS A 79 -3.00 8.50 16.15
CA LYS A 79 -1.72 7.80 16.23
C LYS A 79 -0.93 8.19 17.48
N TYR A 80 -0.76 9.49 17.73
CA TYR A 80 -0.07 9.98 18.93
C TYR A 80 -0.70 9.44 20.23
N VAL A 81 -2.04 9.45 20.32
CA VAL A 81 -2.74 8.91 21.50
C VAL A 81 -2.46 7.42 21.66
N TYR A 82 -2.61 6.62 20.60
CA TYR A 82 -2.36 5.18 20.68
C TYR A 82 -0.91 4.84 21.00
N GLU A 83 0.05 5.53 20.40
CA GLU A 83 1.48 5.37 20.72
C GLU A 83 1.79 5.74 22.17
N SER A 84 1.17 6.80 22.71
CA SER A 84 1.34 7.20 24.11
C SER A 84 0.78 6.16 25.10
N MET A 85 -0.17 5.33 24.65
CA MET A 85 -0.73 4.21 25.41
C MET A 85 0.13 2.93 25.28
N GLY A 86 1.25 3.00 24.57
CA GLY A 86 2.19 1.90 24.38
C GLY A 86 1.86 0.99 23.19
N TYR A 87 0.92 1.36 22.31
CA TYR A 87 0.70 0.60 21.07
C TYR A 87 1.74 0.98 20.02
N GLN A 88 2.22 -0.02 19.28
CA GLN A 88 2.79 0.20 17.95
C GLN A 88 1.62 0.41 16.97
N VAL A 89 1.67 1.47 16.16
CA VAL A 89 0.68 1.74 15.11
C VAL A 89 1.31 1.49 13.74
N PHE A 90 0.83 0.47 13.04
CA PHE A 90 1.22 0.16 11.68
C PHE A 90 0.16 0.66 10.70
N GLU A 91 0.59 1.50 9.76
CA GLU A 91 -0.27 2.13 8.77
C GLU A 91 0.00 1.48 7.40
N LEU A 92 -1.03 0.89 6.79
CA LEU A 92 -0.95 0.23 5.49
C LEU A 92 -1.62 1.10 4.42
N PRO A 93 -0.85 1.82 3.58
CA PRO A 93 -1.36 2.54 2.43
C PRO A 93 -2.15 1.65 1.46
N TYR A 94 -3.25 2.13 0.90
CA TYR A 94 -4.02 1.37 -0.10
C TYR A 94 -3.21 0.99 -1.36
N TRP A 95 -2.14 1.71 -1.67
CA TRP A 95 -1.24 1.44 -2.79
C TRP A 95 -0.09 0.48 -2.44
N ILE A 96 -0.05 -0.03 -1.21
CA ILE A 96 0.83 -1.13 -0.77
C ILE A 96 -0.02 -2.40 -0.62
N GLN A 97 0.52 -3.54 -1.02
CA GLN A 97 -0.21 -4.80 -1.14
C GLN A 97 0.25 -5.79 -0.08
N LEU A 98 -0.67 -6.58 0.48
CA LEU A 98 -0.36 -7.65 1.44
C LEU A 98 0.41 -8.78 0.75
N ARG A 99 1.73 -8.59 0.73
CA ARG A 99 2.75 -9.51 0.23
C ARG A 99 3.73 -9.84 1.34
N ALA A 100 4.57 -10.85 1.11
CA ALA A 100 5.48 -11.38 2.13
C ALA A 100 6.30 -10.26 2.82
N GLU A 101 6.89 -9.36 2.04
CA GLU A 101 7.72 -8.24 2.50
C GLU A 101 6.96 -7.22 3.37
N VAL A 102 5.69 -6.97 3.06
CA VAL A 102 4.83 -6.08 3.86
C VAL A 102 4.49 -6.73 5.19
N ILE A 103 4.20 -8.03 5.18
CA ILE A 103 3.92 -8.80 6.39
C ILE A 103 5.16 -8.85 7.29
N TYR A 104 6.34 -9.13 6.72
CA TYR A 104 7.59 -9.08 7.49
C TYR A 104 7.81 -7.72 8.12
N THR A 105 7.57 -6.64 7.36
CA THR A 105 7.71 -5.27 7.88
C THR A 105 6.72 -5.00 9.02
N MET A 106 5.47 -5.47 8.89
CA MET A 106 4.44 -5.30 9.93
C MET A 106 4.82 -5.97 11.25
N PHE A 107 5.47 -7.14 11.20
CA PHE A 107 5.80 -7.93 12.39
C PHE A 107 7.30 -7.97 12.72
N GLU A 108 8.14 -7.12 12.14
CA GLU A 108 9.61 -7.22 12.25
C GLU A 108 10.15 -7.05 13.68
N HIS A 109 9.36 -6.49 14.59
CA HIS A 109 9.75 -6.31 16.00
C HIS A 109 9.38 -7.50 16.89
N TYR A 110 8.56 -8.42 16.39
CA TYR A 110 8.08 -9.58 17.15
C TYR A 110 8.97 -10.79 16.86
N LYS A 111 9.74 -11.23 17.87
CA LYS A 111 10.75 -12.31 17.72
C LYS A 111 10.16 -13.60 17.13
N GLU A 112 8.92 -13.91 17.45
CA GLU A 112 8.20 -15.10 16.99
C GLU A 112 8.05 -15.13 15.46
N PHE A 113 8.03 -13.94 14.81
CA PHE A 113 7.87 -13.77 13.37
C PHE A 113 9.19 -13.83 12.58
N LYS A 114 10.35 -13.77 13.26
CA LYS A 114 11.66 -13.72 12.59
C LYS A 114 12.17 -15.08 12.12
N THR A 115 11.76 -16.19 12.74
CA THR A 115 12.50 -17.45 12.61
C THR A 115 11.82 -18.53 11.78
N ASN A 116 10.52 -18.43 11.44
CA ASN A 116 9.77 -19.60 10.95
C ASN A 116 8.66 -19.33 9.91
N PHE A 117 8.76 -18.30 9.08
CA PHE A 117 7.67 -17.97 8.15
C PHE A 117 8.07 -18.10 6.68
N LYS A 118 7.19 -18.75 5.91
CA LYS A 118 7.13 -18.65 4.45
C LYS A 118 5.75 -18.08 4.12
N PHE A 119 5.67 -16.79 3.84
CA PHE A 119 4.44 -16.20 3.34
C PHE A 119 4.29 -16.51 1.86
N LYS A 120 3.10 -16.98 1.45
CA LYS A 120 2.65 -16.85 0.06
C LYS A 120 2.10 -15.43 -0.11
N ASP A 121 2.15 -14.90 -1.32
CA ASP A 121 1.50 -13.64 -1.64
C ASP A 121 -0.02 -13.80 -1.54
N PHE A 122 -0.70 -12.89 -0.84
CA PHE A 122 -2.17 -12.87 -0.71
C PHE A 122 -2.83 -12.11 -1.85
N THR A 123 -2.02 -11.36 -2.59
CA THR A 123 -2.46 -10.49 -3.67
C THR A 123 -1.67 -10.79 -4.93
N THR A 124 -2.32 -10.69 -6.08
CA THR A 124 -1.64 -10.84 -7.37
C THR A 124 -1.07 -9.53 -7.88
N PHE A 125 -1.74 -8.40 -7.61
CA PHE A 125 -1.28 -7.08 -8.00
C PHE A 125 -0.01 -6.72 -7.22
N PRO A 126 1.04 -6.19 -7.87
CA PRO A 126 2.34 -6.04 -7.24
C PRO A 126 2.32 -5.00 -6.12
N HIS A 127 2.27 -3.71 -6.49
CA HIS A 127 2.09 -2.53 -5.65
C HIS A 127 1.66 -1.37 -6.56
N GLY A 128 1.22 -0.26 -5.97
CA GLY A 128 0.76 0.91 -6.70
C GLY A 128 -0.77 1.03 -6.75
N PHE A 129 -1.27 1.81 -7.71
CA PHE A 129 -2.67 2.20 -7.85
C PHE A 129 -3.46 1.12 -8.60
N GLN A 130 -4.18 0.30 -7.85
CA GLN A 130 -4.76 -0.98 -8.28
C GLN A 130 -6.09 -0.88 -9.06
N SER A 131 -6.81 0.24 -8.99
CA SER A 131 -8.13 0.36 -9.62
C SER A 131 -8.38 1.75 -10.21
N LYS A 132 -9.37 1.86 -11.09
CA LYS A 132 -9.82 3.14 -11.71
C LYS A 132 -10.33 4.15 -10.68
N ASP A 133 -10.87 3.67 -9.56
CA ASP A 133 -11.49 4.51 -8.53
C ASP A 133 -10.51 4.93 -7.43
N CYS A 134 -9.27 4.42 -7.48
CA CYS A 134 -8.20 4.84 -6.59
C CYS A 134 -7.81 6.28 -6.93
N PRO A 135 -7.85 7.23 -5.97
CA PRO A 135 -7.30 8.55 -6.22
C PRO A 135 -5.82 8.42 -6.58
N LEU A 136 -5.36 9.27 -7.49
CA LEU A 136 -3.96 9.36 -7.89
C LEU A 136 -3.30 10.53 -7.16
N PRO A 137 -1.96 10.68 -7.21
CA PRO A 137 -1.29 11.81 -6.59
C PRO A 137 -1.87 13.17 -7.01
N CYS A 138 -2.38 13.32 -8.25
CA CYS A 138 -3.05 14.54 -8.68
C CYS A 138 -4.36 14.86 -7.94
N ASP A 139 -5.02 13.86 -7.35
CA ASP A 139 -6.23 14.02 -6.54
C ASP A 139 -5.93 14.29 -5.06
N PHE A 140 -4.68 14.11 -4.64
CA PHE A 140 -4.30 14.29 -3.24
C PHE A 140 -4.30 15.76 -2.86
N CYS A 141 -4.72 16.05 -1.64
CA CYS A 141 -4.49 17.39 -1.08
C CYS A 141 -3.00 17.58 -0.74
N GLU A 142 -2.56 18.80 -0.48
CA GLU A 142 -1.15 19.10 -0.16
C GLU A 142 -0.62 18.26 1.03
N LEU A 143 -1.44 18.04 2.06
CA LEU A 143 -1.08 17.16 3.18
C LEU A 143 -0.98 15.69 2.75
N GLY A 144 -1.81 15.26 1.80
CA GLY A 144 -1.79 13.91 1.24
C GLY A 144 -0.57 13.65 0.37
N ILE A 145 -0.14 14.63 -0.44
CA ILE A 145 1.12 14.58 -1.18
C ILE A 145 2.29 14.40 -0.22
N ASN A 146 2.37 15.22 0.83
CA ASN A 146 3.42 15.12 1.84
C ASN A 146 3.42 13.76 2.54
N ARG A 147 2.23 13.24 2.89
CA ARG A 147 2.06 11.90 3.47
C ARG A 147 2.58 10.82 2.51
N PHE A 148 2.14 10.84 1.26
CA PHE A 148 2.55 9.89 0.22
C PHE A 148 4.07 9.89 0.02
N ILE A 149 4.71 11.05 -0.06
CA ILE A 149 6.17 11.14 -0.22
C ILE A 149 6.91 10.48 0.96
N VAL A 150 6.47 10.75 2.19
CA VAL A 150 7.08 10.17 3.40
C VAL A 150 6.88 8.66 3.46
N GLU A 151 5.66 8.19 3.21
CA GLU A 151 5.33 6.76 3.22
C GLU A 151 6.03 6.02 2.07
N ARG A 152 6.08 6.58 0.86
CA ARG A 152 6.83 6.02 -0.28
C ARG A 152 8.30 5.87 0.06
N LYS A 153 8.93 6.90 0.64
CA LYS A 153 10.33 6.82 1.07
C LYS A 153 10.56 5.71 2.10
N PHE A 154 9.65 5.54 3.05
CA PHE A 154 9.74 4.43 4.01
C PHE A 154 9.64 3.08 3.29
N TRP A 155 8.63 2.89 2.46
CA TRP A 155 8.36 1.63 1.79
C TRP A 155 9.42 1.27 0.73
N ASP A 156 10.04 2.25 0.08
CA ASP A 156 11.17 2.04 -0.85
C ASP A 156 12.39 1.40 -0.16
N THR A 157 12.50 1.50 1.18
CA THR A 157 13.57 0.81 1.94
C THR A 157 13.23 -0.64 2.29
N LYS A 158 11.96 -1.04 2.14
CA LYS A 158 11.44 -2.33 2.59
C LYS A 158 11.05 -3.25 1.42
N ILE A 159 10.69 -2.68 0.29
CA ILE A 159 10.17 -3.39 -0.89
C ILE A 159 11.12 -3.13 -2.07
N ASP A 160 11.73 -4.19 -2.60
CA ASP A 160 12.61 -4.07 -3.77
C ASP A 160 11.84 -3.49 -4.96
N LYS A 161 12.44 -2.47 -5.60
CA LYS A 161 11.90 -1.82 -6.79
C LYS A 161 10.48 -1.26 -6.65
N LEU A 162 10.02 -0.93 -5.44
CA LEU A 162 8.70 -0.35 -5.22
C LEU A 162 8.41 0.86 -6.11
N TYR A 163 9.38 1.76 -6.25
CA TYR A 163 9.29 2.90 -7.16
C TYR A 163 8.81 2.50 -8.57
N LYS A 164 9.27 1.37 -9.13
CA LYS A 164 8.83 0.89 -10.44
C LYS A 164 7.36 0.53 -10.45
N TYR A 165 6.89 -0.20 -9.45
CA TYR A 165 5.49 -0.61 -9.37
C TYR A 165 4.56 0.58 -9.20
N VAL A 166 4.92 1.52 -8.32
CA VAL A 166 4.15 2.75 -8.10
C VAL A 166 4.12 3.59 -9.38
N ASP A 167 5.27 3.83 -10.02
CA ASP A 167 5.33 4.67 -11.21
C ASP A 167 4.63 4.00 -12.41
N TYR A 168 4.81 2.70 -12.63
CA TYR A 168 4.11 1.98 -13.70
C TYR A 168 2.61 1.91 -13.49
N SER A 169 2.14 1.69 -12.26
CA SER A 169 0.71 1.76 -11.99
C SER A 169 0.15 3.15 -12.28
N LEU A 170 0.86 4.23 -11.92
CA LEU A 170 0.45 5.59 -12.24
C LEU A 170 0.35 5.81 -13.75
N LEU A 171 1.34 5.35 -14.51
CA LEU A 171 1.35 5.46 -15.97
C LEU A 171 0.20 4.68 -16.61
N ASP A 172 -0.02 3.44 -16.17
CA ASP A 172 -1.12 2.61 -16.65
C ASP A 172 -2.47 3.29 -16.38
N ARG A 173 -2.63 3.96 -15.23
CA ARG A 173 -3.83 4.74 -14.91
C ARG A 173 -4.00 5.97 -15.80
N ILE A 174 -2.92 6.66 -16.12
CA ILE A 174 -2.96 7.80 -17.06
C ILE A 174 -3.40 7.32 -18.45
N PHE A 175 -2.83 6.22 -18.95
CA PHE A 175 -3.17 5.70 -20.29
C PHE A 175 -4.58 5.11 -20.38
N ASP A 176 -5.18 4.76 -19.25
CA ASP A 176 -6.57 4.34 -19.19
C ASP A 176 -7.56 5.51 -19.26
N ILE A 177 -7.11 6.74 -18.99
CA ILE A 177 -7.92 7.95 -19.13
C ILE A 177 -7.89 8.41 -20.59
N ASP A 178 -6.70 8.50 -21.18
CA ASP A 178 -6.51 8.94 -22.56
C ASP A 178 -5.16 8.46 -23.11
N SER A 179 -5.05 8.26 -24.43
CA SER A 179 -3.88 7.64 -25.07
C SER A 179 -2.58 8.42 -24.83
N PHE A 180 -1.43 7.74 -24.93
CA PHE A 180 -0.12 8.39 -24.84
C PHE A 180 -0.04 9.61 -25.75
N PHE A 181 -0.52 9.54 -27.00
CA PHE A 181 -0.41 10.64 -27.97
C PHE A 181 -1.28 11.87 -27.66
N SER A 182 -2.45 11.70 -27.04
CA SER A 182 -3.29 12.81 -26.60
C SER A 182 -2.77 13.47 -25.32
N VAL A 183 -2.17 12.69 -24.42
CA VAL A 183 -1.69 13.16 -23.11
C VAL A 183 -0.23 13.65 -23.13
N ALA A 184 0.61 13.05 -23.98
CA ALA A 184 2.03 13.36 -24.15
C ALA A 184 2.28 14.83 -24.51
N ASN A 185 1.36 15.44 -25.26
CA ASN A 185 1.56 16.78 -25.81
C ASN A 185 1.27 17.91 -24.81
N MET A 186 0.65 17.64 -23.66
CA MET A 186 0.12 18.71 -22.80
C MET A 186 0.83 18.93 -21.46
N SER A 187 1.54 17.97 -20.87
CA SER A 187 2.26 18.19 -19.58
C SER A 187 3.18 17.03 -19.15
N ILE A 188 3.01 15.83 -19.71
CA ILE A 188 3.57 14.61 -19.11
C ILE A 188 4.92 14.21 -19.74
N LEU A 189 5.23 14.63 -20.97
CA LEU A 189 6.50 14.32 -21.65
C LEU A 189 7.75 14.66 -20.81
N PRO A 190 7.85 15.82 -20.13
CA PRO A 190 9.02 16.13 -19.30
C PRO A 190 9.18 15.21 -18.09
N TYR A 191 8.06 14.77 -17.48
CA TYR A 191 8.06 13.79 -16.39
C TYR A 191 8.54 12.42 -16.89
N PHE A 192 8.00 11.96 -18.03
CA PHE A 192 8.43 10.73 -18.69
C PHE A 192 9.91 10.75 -19.07
N LYS A 193 10.36 11.83 -19.69
CA LYS A 193 11.75 11.99 -20.12
C LYS A 193 12.70 11.91 -18.93
N ASN A 194 12.39 12.59 -17.83
CA ASN A 194 13.17 12.50 -16.60
C ASN A 194 13.16 11.07 -16.00
N MET A 195 12.00 10.41 -15.98
CA MET A 195 11.84 9.06 -15.44
C MET A 195 12.60 7.99 -16.25
N PHE A 196 12.60 8.10 -17.58
CA PHE A 196 13.28 7.16 -18.48
C PHE A 196 14.78 7.46 -18.63
N GLU A 197 15.20 8.73 -18.64
CA GLU A 197 16.61 9.12 -18.80
C GLU A 197 17.42 8.91 -17.52
N ASN A 198 16.87 9.23 -16.34
CA ASN A 198 17.63 9.13 -15.08
C ASN A 198 17.74 7.71 -14.51
N ASN A 199 16.92 6.76 -15.00
CA ASN A 199 16.93 5.36 -14.53
C ASN A 199 17.62 4.39 -15.51
N GLY A 200 18.37 4.91 -16.50
CA GLY A 200 19.16 4.10 -17.42
C GLY A 200 18.32 3.13 -18.24
N VAL A 201 17.16 3.57 -18.74
CA VAL A 201 16.20 2.71 -19.44
C VAL A 201 16.68 2.45 -20.87
N GLY A 202 17.66 1.56 -21.01
CA GLY A 202 17.91 0.88 -22.27
C GLY A 202 16.75 -0.06 -22.61
N TYR A 203 16.47 -0.20 -23.90
CA TYR A 203 15.47 -1.07 -24.56
C TYR A 203 15.58 -2.58 -24.22
N GLY A 204 15.51 -2.94 -22.96
CA GLY A 204 15.75 -4.31 -22.48
C GLY A 204 15.09 -4.63 -21.14
N TYR A 205 14.02 -3.93 -20.76
CA TYR A 205 13.24 -4.29 -19.58
C TYR A 205 12.26 -5.42 -19.89
N SER A 206 12.34 -6.52 -19.13
CA SER A 206 11.25 -7.49 -19.01
C SER A 206 10.11 -6.83 -18.22
N PHE A 207 9.21 -6.17 -18.94
CA PHE A 207 8.01 -5.59 -18.37
C PHE A 207 7.01 -6.70 -18.07
N ASP A 208 6.47 -6.74 -16.83
CA ASP A 208 5.43 -7.71 -16.50
C ASP A 208 4.08 -7.23 -17.02
N ASN A 209 3.89 -7.50 -18.31
CA ASN A 209 2.71 -7.19 -19.12
C ASN A 209 1.39 -7.65 -18.49
N LYS A 210 1.42 -8.60 -17.55
CA LYS A 210 0.22 -9.11 -16.90
C LYS A 210 -0.47 -8.04 -16.05
N TYR A 211 0.30 -7.13 -15.43
CA TYR A 211 -0.22 -6.22 -14.40
C TYR A 211 -0.50 -4.80 -14.89
N PHE A 212 0.02 -4.43 -16.06
CA PHE A 212 -0.04 -3.07 -16.59
C PHE A 212 -0.39 -3.10 -18.09
N PRO A 213 -1.63 -3.49 -18.42
CA PRO A 213 -2.03 -3.80 -19.78
C PRO A 213 -2.03 -2.58 -20.72
N GLN A 214 -2.24 -1.36 -20.20
CA GLN A 214 -2.31 -0.17 -21.06
C GLN A 214 -0.94 0.26 -21.55
N ILE A 215 0.09 0.15 -20.70
CA ILE A 215 1.47 0.38 -21.12
C ILE A 215 1.85 -0.59 -22.25
N LYS A 216 1.46 -1.88 -22.12
CA LYS A 216 1.69 -2.87 -23.17
C LYS A 216 1.01 -2.46 -24.48
N TRP A 217 -0.28 -2.12 -24.41
CA TRP A 217 -1.04 -1.72 -25.60
C TRP A 217 -0.41 -0.52 -26.30
N GLU A 218 -0.01 0.51 -25.56
CA GLU A 218 0.69 1.67 -26.12
C GLU A 218 1.99 1.24 -26.81
N LEU A 219 2.87 0.48 -26.15
CA LEU A 219 4.14 0.04 -26.74
C LEU A 219 3.96 -0.80 -28.02
N GLU A 220 2.91 -1.63 -28.09
CA GLU A 220 2.60 -2.46 -29.26
C GLU A 220 2.01 -1.65 -30.43
N ASN A 221 1.36 -0.50 -30.17
CA ASN A 221 0.70 0.34 -31.18
C ASN A 221 1.49 1.62 -31.51
N MET A 222 2.68 1.82 -30.92
CA MET A 222 3.59 2.93 -31.19
C MET A 222 4.37 2.81 -32.52
N TRP A 223 4.10 1.78 -33.35
CA TRP A 223 4.79 1.50 -34.61
C TRP A 223 3.83 1.23 -35.77
#